data_AF-A0A316SBR7-F1
#
_entry.id   AF-A0A316SBR7-F1
#
_cell.length_a   1.000
_cell.length_b   1.000
_cell.length_c   1.000
_cell.angle_alpha   90.00
_cell.angle_beta   90.00
_cell.angle_gamma   90.00
#
_symmetry.space_group_name_H-M   'P 1'
#
loop_
_entity.id
_entity.type
_entity.pdbx_description
1 polymer ?
#
loop_
_entity_poly.entity_id
_entity_poly.type
_entity_poly.pdbx_seq_one_letter_code
_entity_poly.pdbx_strand_id
1 'polypeptide(L)'
;MGWTYQRYNGYGKPKTMKEKKDIVVAEVRSWYRDGVTILHDHFIYNKFVSAIGNGYVYYCSIEKSNQQRAILVTLVTFDVDGWGYKDLDETVCPFYCDCPLIILKDIPCPDDEYAIEWRKCVRQIYYENNAKKAAIKALKPGDEIEFTDVNYGRCKKFKVSIIDGKKYILPVTVGNA
;
A
#
# COMPACT_ATOMS: atom_id res chain seq x y z
N MET A 1 3.01 -16.50 -11.02
CA MET A 1 3.12 -17.38 -9.83
C MET A 1 1.76 -17.57 -9.18
N GLY A 2 1.58 -18.66 -8.42
CA GLY A 2 0.34 -19.01 -7.71
C GLY A 2 0.32 -18.47 -6.27
N TRP A 3 -0.74 -18.77 -5.51
CA TRP A 3 -0.77 -18.48 -4.07
C TRP A 3 -0.07 -19.59 -3.29
N THR A 4 0.73 -19.21 -2.29
CA THR A 4 1.33 -20.11 -1.31
C THR A 4 0.58 -19.96 0.01
N TYR A 5 0.26 -21.07 0.69
CA TYR A 5 -0.48 -21.07 1.96
C TYR A 5 0.32 -21.75 3.06
N GLN A 6 0.25 -21.18 4.26
CA GLN A 6 0.89 -21.67 5.47
C GLN A 6 -0.11 -21.74 6.62
N ARG A 7 0.01 -22.77 7.47
CA ARG A 7 -0.75 -22.87 8.72
C ARG A 7 -0.06 -22.09 9.83
N TYR A 8 -0.82 -21.65 10.84
CA TYR A 8 -0.26 -20.93 11.99
C TYR A 8 0.59 -21.79 12.95
N ASN A 9 0.77 -23.10 12.66
CA ASN A 9 1.63 -24.04 13.40
C ASN A 9 1.57 -23.92 14.94
N GLY A 10 0.39 -23.68 15.51
CA GLY A 10 0.17 -23.58 16.95
C GLY A 10 0.37 -22.20 17.58
N TYR A 11 0.88 -21.19 16.86
CA TYR A 11 1.10 -19.83 17.37
C TYR A 11 -0.18 -18.97 17.41
N GLY A 12 -1.31 -19.52 17.00
CA GLY A 12 -2.59 -18.81 16.90
C GLY A 12 -2.62 -17.79 15.77
N LYS A 13 -3.83 -17.32 15.43
CA LYS A 13 -4.02 -16.31 14.39
C LYS A 13 -3.49 -14.94 14.85
N PRO A 14 -2.70 -14.22 14.04
CA PRO A 14 -2.23 -12.87 14.39
C PRO A 14 -3.42 -11.91 14.51
N LYS A 15 -3.42 -11.13 15.59
CA LYS A 15 -4.54 -10.24 15.97
C LYS A 15 -4.26 -8.81 15.54
N THR A 16 -3.01 -8.39 15.54
CA THR A 16 -2.61 -7.01 15.24
C THR A 16 -1.99 -6.88 13.85
N MET A 17 -2.00 -5.66 13.29
CA MET A 17 -1.29 -5.35 12.04
C MET A 17 0.21 -5.61 12.14
N LYS A 18 0.79 -5.40 13.32
CA LYS A 18 2.21 -5.65 13.58
C LYS A 18 2.52 -7.15 13.50
N GLU A 19 1.78 -7.99 14.22
CA GLU A 19 1.98 -9.45 14.20
C GLU A 19 1.83 -10.02 12.78
N LYS A 20 0.83 -9.55 12.02
CA LYS A 20 0.66 -9.92 10.61
C LYS A 20 1.88 -9.54 9.78
N LYS A 21 2.37 -8.31 9.93
CA LYS A 21 3.57 -7.85 9.22
C LYS A 21 4.80 -8.67 9.60
N ASP A 22 4.98 -8.96 10.89
CA ASP A 22 6.15 -9.68 11.39
C ASP A 22 6.22 -11.10 10.81
N ILE A 23 5.07 -11.78 10.64
CA ILE A 23 4.97 -13.07 9.93
C ILE A 23 5.44 -12.95 8.47
N VAL A 24 4.96 -11.93 7.75
CA VAL A 24 5.34 -11.71 6.35
C VAL A 24 6.83 -11.36 6.23
N VAL A 25 7.35 -10.54 7.14
CA VAL A 25 8.78 -10.18 7.21
C VAL A 25 9.64 -11.42 7.43
N ALA A 26 9.25 -12.29 8.36
CA ALA A 26 9.96 -13.54 8.63
C ALA A 26 10.00 -14.45 7.40
N GLU A 27 8.88 -14.55 6.68
CA GLU A 27 8.80 -15.32 5.44
C GLU A 27 9.66 -14.72 4.33
N VAL A 28 9.63 -13.40 4.12
CA VAL A 28 10.50 -12.74 3.13
C VAL A 28 11.97 -13.01 3.42
N ARG A 29 12.38 -12.98 4.70
CA ARG A 29 13.76 -13.33 5.09
C ARG A 29 14.10 -14.79 4.81
N SER A 30 13.14 -15.70 5.00
CA SER A 30 13.32 -17.14 4.77
C SER A 30 13.65 -17.45 3.31
N TRP A 31 13.07 -16.72 2.35
CA TRP A 31 13.35 -16.87 0.91
C TRP A 31 14.82 -16.66 0.56
N TYR A 32 15.53 -15.85 1.35
CA TYR A 32 16.92 -15.49 1.12
C TYR A 32 17.88 -16.09 2.16
N ARG A 33 17.43 -17.06 2.97
CA ARG A 33 18.21 -17.68 4.06
C ARG A 33 18.89 -16.63 4.96
N ASP A 34 18.15 -15.57 5.31
CA ASP A 34 18.60 -14.41 6.09
C ASP A 34 19.74 -13.57 5.44
N GLY A 35 20.14 -13.87 4.20
CA GLY A 35 21.11 -13.09 3.43
C GLY A 35 20.55 -11.82 2.80
N VAL A 36 19.52 -11.22 3.42
CA VAL A 36 18.80 -10.05 2.93
C VAL A 36 18.59 -9.02 4.03
N THR A 37 18.83 -7.75 3.70
CA THR A 37 18.48 -6.62 4.56
C THR A 37 17.23 -5.95 4.00
N ILE A 38 16.20 -5.78 4.83
CA ILE A 38 15.03 -4.97 4.49
C ILE A 38 15.36 -3.51 4.82
N LEU A 39 15.41 -2.67 3.80
CA LEU A 39 15.77 -1.25 3.93
C LEU A 39 14.55 -0.43 4.36
N HIS A 40 13.43 -0.60 3.65
CA HIS A 40 12.16 0.02 3.97
C HIS A 40 11.03 -0.98 3.76
N ASP A 41 10.00 -0.91 4.60
CA ASP A 41 8.81 -1.74 4.46
C ASP A 41 7.51 -0.98 4.72
N HIS A 42 6.44 -1.50 4.14
CA HIS A 42 5.10 -1.00 4.37
C HIS A 42 4.07 -2.10 4.23
N PHE A 43 3.19 -2.21 5.22
CA PHE A 43 2.13 -3.20 5.25
C PHE A 43 0.78 -2.52 5.37
N ILE A 44 -0.09 -2.72 4.38
CA ILE A 44 -1.34 -2.00 4.25
C ILE A 44 -2.49 -2.92 3.88
N TYR A 45 -3.68 -2.63 4.42
CA TYR A 45 -4.91 -3.27 3.98
C TYR A 45 -5.23 -2.87 2.54
N ASN A 46 -5.62 -3.85 1.72
CA ASN A 46 -5.97 -3.59 0.33
C ASN A 46 -7.32 -4.22 0.00
N LYS A 47 -8.28 -3.37 -0.38
CA LYS A 47 -9.67 -3.78 -0.65
C LYS A 47 -9.78 -4.80 -1.79
N PHE A 48 -8.90 -4.75 -2.78
CA PHE A 48 -8.96 -5.64 -3.94
C PHE A 48 -8.46 -7.03 -3.58
N VAL A 49 -7.34 -7.11 -2.84
CA VAL A 49 -6.87 -8.38 -2.27
C VAL A 49 -7.92 -8.94 -1.31
N SER A 50 -8.61 -8.06 -0.56
CA SER A 50 -9.64 -8.50 0.39
C SER A 50 -10.91 -9.08 -0.24
N ALA A 51 -11.10 -8.93 -1.56
CA ALA A 51 -12.16 -9.66 -2.25
C ALA A 51 -11.97 -11.19 -2.16
N ILE A 52 -10.77 -11.64 -1.80
CA ILE A 52 -10.35 -13.05 -1.65
C ILE A 52 -10.15 -13.40 -0.16
N GLY A 53 -10.50 -12.51 0.79
CA GLY A 53 -10.38 -12.76 2.23
C GLY A 53 -9.92 -11.55 3.04
N ASN A 54 -9.19 -11.76 4.14
CA ASN A 54 -8.60 -10.65 4.91
C ASN A 54 -7.30 -10.18 4.23
N GLY A 55 -7.45 -9.41 3.15
CA GLY A 55 -6.40 -9.10 2.18
C GLY A 55 -5.58 -7.84 2.47
N TYR A 56 -4.28 -7.95 2.24
CA TYR A 56 -3.25 -6.93 2.47
C TYR A 56 -2.23 -6.92 1.33
N VAL A 57 -1.44 -5.86 1.25
CA VAL A 57 -0.23 -5.78 0.43
C VAL A 57 0.94 -5.41 1.32
N TYR A 58 2.04 -6.12 1.14
CA TYR A 58 3.32 -5.83 1.74
C TYR A 58 4.27 -5.32 0.66
N TYR A 59 4.80 -4.13 0.85
CA TYR A 59 5.84 -3.55 0.01
C TYR A 59 7.15 -3.56 0.79
N CYS A 60 8.25 -4.01 0.19
CA CYS A 60 9.56 -3.80 0.78
C CYS A 60 10.64 -3.55 -0.26
N SER A 61 11.61 -2.71 0.11
CA SER A 61 12.88 -2.64 -0.59
C SER A 61 13.91 -3.47 0.16
N ILE A 62 14.64 -4.29 -0.59
CA ILE A 62 15.62 -5.21 -0.06
C ILE A 62 17.00 -4.97 -0.66
N GLU A 63 18.03 -5.26 0.12
CA GLU A 63 19.41 -5.41 -0.32
C GLU A 63 19.86 -6.84 -0.06
N LYS A 64 20.24 -7.54 -1.13
CA LYS A 64 20.78 -8.90 -1.08
C LYS A 64 22.27 -8.87 -0.72
N SER A 65 22.81 -9.99 -0.26
CA SER A 65 24.24 -10.13 0.10
C SER A 65 25.23 -9.74 -1.01
N ASN A 66 24.84 -9.86 -2.29
CA ASN A 66 25.63 -9.41 -3.44
C ASN A 66 25.47 -7.90 -3.75
N GLN A 67 24.94 -7.11 -2.82
CA GLN A 67 24.62 -5.68 -2.96
C GLN A 67 23.58 -5.35 -4.05
N GLN A 68 22.92 -6.36 -4.62
CA GLN A 68 21.80 -6.13 -5.53
C GLN A 68 20.58 -5.68 -4.72
N ARG A 69 19.94 -4.60 -5.17
CA ARG A 69 18.71 -4.09 -4.57
C ARG A 69 17.51 -4.42 -5.44
N ALA A 70 16.39 -4.71 -4.79
CA ALA A 70 15.13 -5.01 -5.46
C ALA A 70 13.94 -4.52 -4.64
N ILE A 71 12.80 -4.37 -5.31
CA ILE A 71 11.52 -4.09 -4.67
C ILE A 71 10.65 -5.33 -4.79
N LEU A 72 10.08 -5.73 -3.66
CA LEU A 72 9.10 -6.82 -3.59
C LEU A 72 7.73 -6.26 -3.28
N VAL A 73 6.74 -6.82 -3.95
CA VAL A 73 5.32 -6.58 -3.71
C VAL A 73 4.69 -7.91 -3.37
N THR A 74 4.18 -8.08 -2.17
CA THR A 74 3.60 -9.36 -1.74
C THR A 74 2.12 -9.15 -1.42
N LEU A 75 1.25 -9.84 -2.14
CA LEU A 75 -0.17 -9.92 -1.77
C LEU A 75 -0.29 -10.90 -0.61
N VAL A 76 -1.07 -10.56 0.42
CA VAL A 76 -1.18 -11.36 1.63
C VAL A 76 -2.64 -11.52 2.01
N THR A 77 -3.04 -12.71 2.45
CA THR A 77 -4.36 -12.97 3.03
C THR A 77 -4.22 -13.70 4.36
N PHE A 78 -5.09 -13.39 5.32
CA PHE A 78 -5.13 -14.07 6.62
C PHE A 78 -6.50 -14.71 6.86
N ASP A 79 -6.53 -16.03 6.94
CA ASP A 79 -7.76 -16.78 7.22
C ASP A 79 -7.77 -17.32 8.66
N VAL A 80 -8.75 -18.16 9.00
CA VAL A 80 -8.95 -18.78 10.32
C VAL A 80 -7.80 -19.71 10.66
N ASP A 81 -7.42 -20.61 9.75
CA ASP A 81 -6.47 -21.70 10.02
C ASP A 81 -5.04 -21.42 9.55
N GLY A 82 -4.87 -20.36 8.78
CA GLY A 82 -3.58 -20.01 8.20
C GLY A 82 -3.59 -18.68 7.48
N TRP A 83 -2.51 -18.45 6.76
CA TRP A 83 -2.31 -17.26 5.95
C TRP A 83 -1.74 -17.67 4.60
N GLY A 84 -1.89 -16.82 3.61
CA GLY A 84 -1.35 -17.06 2.28
C GLY A 84 -0.69 -15.82 1.73
N TYR A 85 0.26 -16.02 0.83
CA TYR A 85 0.92 -14.94 0.13
C TYR A 85 1.10 -15.27 -1.35
N LYS A 86 1.29 -14.21 -2.11
CA LYS A 86 1.70 -14.25 -3.51
C LYS A 86 2.78 -13.20 -3.69
N ASP A 87 4.01 -13.64 -3.86
CA ASP A 87 5.15 -12.80 -4.14
C ASP A 87 5.10 -12.31 -5.60
N LEU A 88 5.32 -11.02 -5.76
CA LEU A 88 5.37 -10.28 -7.00
C LEU A 88 6.56 -9.32 -6.92
N ASP A 89 6.97 -8.80 -8.07
CA ASP A 89 7.99 -7.76 -8.20
C ASP A 89 7.47 -6.60 -9.06
N GLU A 90 8.28 -5.56 -9.19
CA GLU A 90 7.92 -4.35 -9.95
C GLU A 90 7.70 -4.58 -11.46
N THR A 91 8.15 -5.71 -12.03
CA THR A 91 7.95 -6.04 -13.45
C THR A 91 6.55 -6.61 -13.73
N VAL A 92 5.83 -7.03 -12.69
CA VAL A 92 4.50 -7.68 -12.82
C VAL A 92 3.38 -6.92 -12.10
N CYS A 93 3.63 -5.68 -11.67
CA CYS A 93 2.77 -4.94 -10.74
C CYS A 93 2.06 -3.69 -11.30
N PRO A 94 1.54 -3.62 -12.54
CA PRO A 94 1.00 -2.38 -13.10
C PRO A 94 -0.26 -1.84 -12.38
N PHE A 95 -0.92 -2.62 -11.50
CA PHE A 95 -2.16 -2.22 -10.81
C PHE A 95 -2.00 -1.82 -9.34
N TYR A 96 -0.78 -1.87 -8.78
CA TYR A 96 -0.51 -1.62 -7.36
C TYR A 96 0.34 -0.35 -7.17
N CYS A 97 -0.17 0.78 -7.63
CA CYS A 97 0.53 2.07 -7.58
C CYS A 97 0.40 2.82 -6.24
N ASP A 98 -0.25 2.23 -5.24
CA ASP A 98 -0.37 2.78 -3.88
C ASP A 98 0.85 2.53 -3.00
N CYS A 99 1.94 2.00 -3.59
CA CYS A 99 3.22 1.82 -2.93
C CYS A 99 3.77 3.15 -2.35
N PRO A 100 4.23 3.19 -1.09
CA PRO A 100 4.84 4.39 -0.53
C PRO A 100 6.15 4.75 -1.21
N LEU A 101 6.36 6.05 -1.46
CA LEU A 101 7.56 6.57 -2.14
C LEU A 101 8.89 6.16 -1.47
N ILE A 102 8.87 5.98 -0.14
CA ILE A 102 10.06 5.55 0.62
C ILE A 102 10.58 4.18 0.19
N ILE A 103 9.71 3.29 -0.31
CA ILE A 103 10.12 1.99 -0.83
C ILE A 103 11.02 2.14 -2.07
N LEU A 104 10.80 3.18 -2.87
CA LEU A 104 11.61 3.46 -4.06
C LEU A 104 12.94 4.15 -3.74
N LYS A 105 13.19 4.52 -2.46
CA LYS A 105 14.34 5.32 -2.08
C LYS A 105 15.63 4.52 -2.21
N ASP A 106 16.60 5.09 -2.89
CA ASP A 106 17.95 4.53 -3.08
C ASP A 106 17.97 3.15 -3.79
N ILE A 107 16.89 2.77 -4.46
CA ILE A 107 16.82 1.56 -5.28
C ILE A 107 16.96 1.92 -6.76
N PRO A 108 18.02 1.46 -7.45
CA PRO A 108 18.15 1.65 -8.90
C PRO A 108 16.90 1.16 -9.64
N CYS A 109 16.48 1.88 -10.68
CA CYS A 109 15.42 1.39 -11.55
C CYS A 109 16.02 0.35 -12.50
N PRO A 110 15.46 -0.86 -12.59
CA PRO A 110 15.87 -1.81 -13.62
C PRO A 110 15.49 -1.29 -15.01
N ASP A 111 16.21 -1.76 -16.02
CA ASP A 111 15.91 -1.52 -17.43
C ASP A 111 14.80 -2.48 -17.91
N ASP A 112 13.62 -2.35 -17.30
CA ASP A 112 12.43 -3.11 -17.59
C ASP A 112 11.25 -2.13 -17.74
N GLU A 113 10.51 -2.24 -18.84
CA GLU A 113 9.45 -1.29 -19.19
C GLU A 113 8.34 -1.26 -18.13
N TYR A 114 7.94 -2.43 -17.60
CA TYR A 114 6.90 -2.52 -16.60
C TYR A 114 7.32 -1.91 -15.26
N ALA A 115 8.56 -2.15 -14.83
CA ALA A 115 9.12 -1.54 -13.63
C ALA A 115 9.20 -0.01 -13.75
N ILE A 116 9.63 0.50 -14.91
CA ILE A 116 9.70 1.94 -15.19
C ILE A 116 8.30 2.57 -15.10
N GLU A 117 7.30 1.98 -15.76
CA GLU A 117 5.93 2.48 -15.75
C GLU A 117 5.28 2.38 -14.37
N TRP A 118 5.51 1.29 -13.64
CA TRP A 118 5.02 1.14 -12.28
C TRP A 118 5.58 2.22 -11.35
N ARG A 119 6.89 2.49 -11.40
CA ARG A 119 7.50 3.55 -10.60
C ARG A 119 7.00 4.94 -10.99
N LYS A 120 6.75 5.21 -12.27
CA LYS A 120 6.10 6.46 -12.72
C LYS A 120 4.71 6.61 -12.10
N CYS A 121 3.90 5.56 -12.15
CA CYS A 121 2.55 5.52 -11.58
C CYS A 121 2.57 5.76 -10.06
N VAL A 122 3.47 5.10 -9.33
CA VAL A 122 3.68 5.31 -7.88
C VAL A 122 4.02 6.78 -7.57
N ARG A 123 4.96 7.36 -8.31
CA ARG A 123 5.36 8.77 -8.14
C ARG A 123 4.19 9.72 -8.41
N GLN A 124 3.47 9.50 -9.51
CA GLN A 124 2.33 10.32 -9.88
C GLN A 124 1.26 10.32 -8.77
N ILE A 125 0.82 9.13 -8.32
CA ILE A 125 -0.18 9.02 -7.24
C ILE A 125 0.31 9.69 -5.95
N TYR A 126 1.59 9.52 -5.60
CA TYR A 126 2.16 10.16 -4.43
C TYR A 126 2.08 11.69 -4.51
N TYR A 127 2.54 12.29 -5.61
CA TYR A 127 2.53 13.74 -5.79
C TYR A 127 1.10 14.29 -5.88
N GLU A 128 0.20 13.62 -6.58
CA GLU A 128 -1.21 13.97 -6.61
C GLU A 128 -1.79 13.97 -5.20
N ASN A 129 -1.58 12.90 -4.41
CA ASN A 129 -2.12 12.81 -3.05
C ASN A 129 -1.51 13.87 -2.12
N ASN A 130 -0.23 14.19 -2.25
CA ASN A 130 0.38 15.27 -1.49
C ASN A 130 -0.15 16.65 -1.91
N ALA A 131 -0.36 16.90 -3.19
CA ALA A 131 -0.97 18.13 -3.68
C ALA A 131 -2.41 18.27 -3.15
N LYS A 132 -3.17 17.17 -3.11
CA LYS A 132 -4.50 17.13 -2.48
C LYS A 132 -4.43 17.51 -1.00
N LYS A 133 -3.54 16.86 -0.23
CA LYS A 133 -3.35 17.17 1.21
C LYS A 133 -2.92 18.62 1.45
N ALA A 134 -2.01 19.14 0.61
CA ALA A 134 -1.54 20.52 0.71
C ALA A 134 -2.65 21.53 0.43
N ALA A 135 -3.46 21.29 -0.62
CA ALA A 135 -4.62 22.14 -0.94
C ALA A 135 -5.64 22.15 0.20
N ILE A 136 -5.96 20.99 0.77
CA ILE A 136 -6.87 20.87 1.92
C ILE A 136 -6.35 21.64 3.13
N LYS A 137 -5.04 21.54 3.41
CA LYS A 137 -4.40 22.27 4.52
C LYS A 137 -4.38 23.79 4.29
N ALA A 138 -4.40 24.23 3.03
CA ALA A 138 -4.37 25.64 2.67
C ALA A 138 -5.75 26.33 2.75
N LEU A 139 -6.85 25.56 2.90
CA LEU A 139 -8.20 26.09 3.03
C LEU A 139 -8.32 27.03 4.24
N LYS A 140 -9.01 28.15 4.05
CA LYS A 140 -9.26 29.18 5.05
C LYS A 140 -10.77 29.34 5.32
N PRO A 141 -11.16 29.82 6.51
CA PRO A 141 -12.55 30.23 6.73
C PRO A 141 -12.99 31.25 5.69
N GLY A 142 -14.11 30.99 5.01
CA GLY A 142 -14.61 31.80 3.90
C GLY A 142 -14.34 31.23 2.51
N ASP A 143 -13.48 30.23 2.37
CA ASP A 143 -13.28 29.54 1.09
C ASP A 143 -14.53 28.73 0.71
N GLU A 144 -14.92 28.82 -0.56
CA GLU A 144 -16.07 28.08 -1.10
C GLU A 144 -15.64 26.73 -1.68
N ILE A 145 -16.41 25.69 -1.35
CA ILE A 145 -16.22 24.33 -1.88
C ILE A 145 -17.54 23.83 -2.45
N GLU A 146 -17.45 23.12 -3.57
CA GLU A 146 -18.59 22.47 -4.22
C GLU A 146 -18.64 20.99 -3.81
N PHE A 147 -19.82 20.47 -3.49
CA PHE A 147 -20.03 19.04 -3.29
C PHE A 147 -20.26 18.34 -4.63
N THR A 148 -19.28 17.55 -5.07
CA THR A 148 -19.36 16.83 -6.35
C THR A 148 -19.97 15.44 -6.25
N ASP A 149 -20.07 14.87 -5.05
CA ASP A 149 -20.72 13.59 -4.81
C ASP A 149 -21.22 13.55 -3.36
N VAL A 150 -22.54 13.41 -3.23
CA VAL A 150 -23.25 13.37 -1.95
C VAL A 150 -23.86 11.99 -1.82
N ASN A 151 -23.25 11.14 -1.00
CA ASN A 151 -23.75 9.79 -0.81
C ASN A 151 -24.83 9.79 0.28
N TYR A 152 -26.11 9.79 -0.10
CA TYR A 152 -27.28 9.86 0.78
C TYR A 152 -27.57 8.53 1.52
N GLY A 153 -26.56 7.93 2.15
CA GLY A 153 -26.67 6.71 2.96
C GLY A 153 -25.90 6.80 4.28
N ARG A 154 -25.77 5.69 5.02
CA ARG A 154 -25.00 5.61 6.29
C ARG A 154 -23.49 5.96 6.16
N CYS A 155 -23.02 6.35 4.96
CA CYS A 155 -21.64 6.72 4.70
C CYS A 155 -21.41 8.22 4.98
N LYS A 156 -20.65 8.54 6.03
CA LYS A 156 -20.27 9.92 6.40
C LYS A 156 -19.15 10.51 5.52
N LYS A 157 -19.16 10.27 4.20
CA LYS A 157 -18.11 10.73 3.27
C LYS A 157 -18.70 11.56 2.14
N PHE A 158 -18.10 12.72 1.89
CA PHE A 158 -18.48 13.64 0.82
C PHE A 158 -17.29 13.84 -0.12
N LYS A 159 -17.53 13.91 -1.43
CA LYS A 159 -16.50 14.39 -2.38
C LYS A 159 -16.76 15.85 -2.65
N VAL A 160 -15.71 16.67 -2.57
CA VAL A 160 -15.82 18.11 -2.79
C VAL A 160 -14.86 18.57 -3.89
N SER A 161 -14.99 19.80 -4.35
CA SER A 161 -14.07 20.46 -5.27
C SER A 161 -13.93 21.90 -4.82
N ILE A 162 -12.73 22.47 -4.95
CA ILE A 162 -12.58 23.91 -4.70
C ILE A 162 -13.10 24.64 -5.93
N ILE A 163 -13.90 25.69 -5.72
CA ILE A 163 -14.48 26.54 -6.78
C ILE A 163 -13.37 27.45 -7.36
N ASP A 164 -12.38 26.80 -7.97
CA ASP A 164 -11.30 27.37 -8.78
C ASP A 164 -10.71 26.27 -9.72
N GLY A 165 -11.50 25.21 -9.97
CA GLY A 165 -11.21 24.19 -10.98
C GLY A 165 -10.46 22.93 -10.54
N LYS A 166 -10.19 22.72 -9.25
CA LYS A 166 -9.51 21.49 -8.75
C LYS A 166 -10.42 20.63 -7.85
N LYS A 167 -10.63 19.37 -8.27
CA LYS A 167 -11.47 18.38 -7.58
C LYS A 167 -10.72 17.64 -6.45
N TYR A 168 -11.32 17.48 -5.27
CA TYR A 168 -10.67 16.87 -4.08
C TYR A 168 -11.59 15.98 -3.21
N ILE A 169 -11.18 14.75 -2.92
CA ILE A 169 -11.93 13.84 -2.03
C ILE A 169 -11.47 14.05 -0.58
N LEU A 170 -12.38 14.43 0.33
CA LEU A 170 -12.10 14.60 1.76
C LEU A 170 -12.58 13.38 2.59
N PRO A 171 -11.73 12.76 3.44
CA PRO A 171 -12.20 11.89 4.50
C PRO A 171 -12.64 12.73 5.72
N VAL A 172 -13.88 12.56 6.18
CA VAL A 172 -14.38 13.22 7.41
C VAL A 172 -13.84 12.47 8.63
N THR A 173 -13.23 13.21 9.55
CA THR A 173 -12.96 12.74 10.92
C THR A 173 -14.02 13.36 11.83
N VAL A 174 -14.82 12.54 12.51
CA VAL A 174 -15.85 13.06 13.43
C VAL A 174 -15.15 13.49 14.71
N GLY A 175 -15.12 14.80 14.98
CA GLY A 175 -14.92 15.30 16.33
C GLY A 175 -16.18 14.99 17.14
N ASN A 176 -16.02 14.39 18.32
CA ASN A 176 -17.13 14.15 19.23
C ASN A 176 -17.70 15.50 19.68
N ALA A 177 -18.99 15.69 19.42
CA ALA A 177 -19.81 16.72 20.04
C ALA A 177 -20.22 16.28 21.45
#